data_AF-C6X864-F1
#
_entry.id   AF-C6X864-F1
#
_cell.length_a   1.000
_cell.length_b   1.000
_cell.length_c   1.000
_cell.angle_alpha   90.00
_cell.angle_beta   90.00
_cell.angle_gamma   90.00
#
_symmetry.space_group_name_H-M   'P 1'
#
loop_
_entity.id
_entity.type
_entity.pdbx_description
1 polymer ?
#
loop_
_entity_poly.entity_id
_entity_poly.type
_entity_poly.pdbx_seq_one_letter_code
_entity_poly.pdbx_strand_id
1 'polypeptide(L)'
;MKIWLTILLCLASGMALADDLGRLFTTPLQRTQLDAQRRNMHALPEKMPEQDMGAVMDNAPAGPISVQGYVRRSDGKPGTVWVNQQAMQENRTLGTMIVEEGKNRRVEIKLPGTGQSVRLKAGQVYKPDSNRIEEYKATAKESAPVPQERENAPAVP
;
A
#
# COMPACT_ATOMS: atom_id res chain seq x y z
N MET A 1 -46.87 10.65 -36.71
CA MET A 1 -46.39 11.67 -35.73
C MET A 1 -45.83 11.07 -34.44
N LYS A 2 -46.42 9.99 -33.87
CA LYS A 2 -45.89 9.33 -32.66
C LYS A 2 -44.49 8.68 -32.81
N ILE A 3 -44.16 8.15 -34.00
CA ILE A 3 -42.85 7.55 -34.30
C ILE A 3 -41.72 8.60 -34.32
N TRP A 4 -42.02 9.82 -34.73
CA TRP A 4 -41.05 10.92 -34.68
C TRP A 4 -40.81 11.40 -33.25
N LEU A 5 -41.84 11.36 -32.40
CA LEU A 5 -41.71 11.68 -30.98
C LEU A 5 -40.84 10.65 -30.21
N THR A 6 -40.91 9.37 -30.59
CA THR A 6 -40.08 8.32 -29.97
C THR A 6 -38.62 8.38 -30.40
N ILE A 7 -38.32 8.78 -31.65
CA ILE A 7 -36.94 8.97 -32.12
C ILE A 7 -36.31 10.20 -31.46
N LEU A 8 -37.08 11.27 -31.26
CA LEU A 8 -36.60 12.47 -30.55
C LEU A 8 -36.28 12.19 -29.07
N LEU A 9 -37.05 11.30 -28.42
CA LEU A 9 -36.85 10.96 -27.00
C LEU A 9 -35.61 10.09 -26.76
N CYS A 10 -35.25 9.20 -27.69
CA CYS A 10 -34.03 8.37 -27.56
C CYS A 10 -32.73 9.17 -27.78
N LEU A 11 -32.76 10.29 -28.49
CA LEU A 11 -31.57 11.12 -28.72
C LEU A 11 -31.14 11.93 -27.47
N ALA A 12 -32.04 12.16 -26.51
CA ALA A 12 -31.76 12.96 -25.31
C ALA A 12 -31.05 12.18 -24.19
N SER A 13 -31.04 10.84 -24.24
CA SER A 13 -30.48 9.99 -23.17
C SER A 13 -28.95 9.92 -23.15
N GLY A 14 -28.25 10.56 -24.09
CA GLY A 14 -26.80 10.47 -24.26
C GLY A 14 -25.96 11.51 -23.50
N MET A 15 -26.57 12.52 -22.88
CA MET A 15 -25.85 13.63 -22.22
C MET A 15 -26.02 13.63 -20.70
N ALA A 16 -25.69 12.51 -20.05
CA ALA A 16 -25.45 12.51 -18.60
C ALA A 16 -23.99 12.87 -18.32
N LEU A 17 -23.69 14.16 -18.23
CA LEU A 17 -22.40 14.66 -17.74
C LEU A 17 -22.41 14.62 -16.20
N ALA A 18 -21.97 13.51 -15.63
CA ALA A 18 -21.61 13.46 -14.20
C ALA A 18 -20.28 14.18 -13.99
N ASP A 19 -20.27 15.19 -13.11
CA ASP A 19 -19.09 15.94 -12.64
C ASP A 19 -18.04 15.03 -11.98
N ASP A 20 -16.82 15.55 -11.86
CA ASP A 20 -15.60 14.84 -11.46
C ASP A 20 -15.71 14.16 -10.07
N LEU A 21 -16.53 14.69 -9.16
CA LEU A 21 -16.74 14.12 -7.81
C LEU A 21 -17.91 13.11 -7.72
N GLY A 22 -18.75 13.01 -8.74
CA GLY A 22 -19.83 12.03 -8.83
C GLY A 22 -19.45 10.78 -9.63
N ARG A 23 -18.27 10.78 -10.25
CA ARG A 23 -17.83 9.76 -11.19
C ARG A 23 -16.76 8.87 -10.57
N LEU A 24 -17.14 7.62 -10.24
CA LEU A 24 -16.21 6.63 -9.65
C LEU A 24 -15.16 6.09 -10.64
N PHE A 25 -15.27 6.42 -11.93
CA PHE A 25 -14.41 5.89 -12.99
C PHE A 25 -13.93 6.97 -13.96
N THR A 26 -12.69 6.86 -14.44
CA THR A 26 -12.13 7.77 -15.46
C THR A 26 -12.86 7.67 -16.80
N THR A 27 -13.00 8.80 -17.50
CA THR A 27 -13.44 8.80 -18.90
C THR A 27 -12.39 8.15 -19.83
N PRO A 28 -12.77 7.69 -21.03
CA PRO A 28 -11.81 7.15 -22.00
C PRO A 28 -10.67 8.13 -22.33
N LEU A 29 -10.95 9.43 -22.38
CA LEU A 29 -9.94 10.46 -22.63
C LEU A 29 -9.00 10.66 -21.43
N GLN A 30 -9.52 10.68 -20.19
CA GLN A 30 -8.68 10.73 -18.98
C GLN A 30 -7.81 9.47 -18.85
N ARG A 31 -8.35 8.31 -19.24
CA ARG A 31 -7.62 7.04 -19.27
C ARG A 31 -6.42 7.12 -20.20
N THR A 32 -6.58 7.62 -21.43
CA THR A 32 -5.47 7.72 -22.39
C THR A 32 -4.39 8.69 -21.93
N GLN A 33 -4.76 9.78 -21.24
CA GLN A 33 -3.82 10.72 -20.62
C GLN A 33 -3.01 10.06 -19.50
N LEU A 34 -3.66 9.35 -18.58
CA LEU A 34 -2.97 8.59 -17.53
C LEU A 34 -2.06 7.50 -18.11
N ASP A 35 -2.50 6.82 -19.17
CA ASP A 35 -1.70 5.78 -19.83
C ASP A 35 -0.50 6.38 -20.60
N ALA A 36 -0.60 7.63 -21.08
CA ALA A 36 0.55 8.35 -21.63
C ALA A 36 1.53 8.76 -20.51
N GLN A 37 1.03 9.23 -19.38
CA GLN A 37 1.86 9.56 -18.22
C GLN A 37 2.60 8.32 -17.68
N ARG A 38 1.94 7.17 -17.56
CA ARG A 38 2.60 5.91 -17.14
C ARG A 38 3.70 5.46 -18.10
N ARG A 39 3.54 5.69 -19.41
CA ARG A 39 4.57 5.39 -20.42
C ARG A 39 5.77 6.33 -20.34
N ASN A 40 5.53 7.58 -19.95
CA ASN A 40 6.57 8.61 -19.82
C ASN A 40 7.22 8.64 -18.44
N MET A 41 6.60 8.05 -17.42
CA MET A 41 7.30 7.72 -16.18
C MET A 41 8.28 6.61 -16.52
N HIS A 42 9.57 6.97 -16.55
CA HIS A 42 10.64 5.99 -16.46
C HIS A 42 10.28 5.02 -15.34
N ALA A 43 10.37 3.71 -15.63
CA ALA A 43 10.20 2.67 -14.62
C ALA A 43 10.99 3.10 -13.38
N LEU A 44 10.26 3.38 -12.29
CA LEU A 44 10.87 3.49 -10.97
C LEU A 44 11.83 2.31 -10.87
N PRO A 45 13.09 2.53 -10.45
CA PRO A 45 14.10 1.47 -10.46
C PRO A 45 13.47 0.20 -9.88
N GLU A 46 13.43 -0.86 -10.69
CA GLU A 46 12.92 -2.18 -10.30
C GLU A 46 13.64 -2.70 -9.05
N LYS A 47 14.81 -2.12 -8.76
CA LYS A 47 15.45 -2.15 -7.47
C LYS A 47 14.82 -1.10 -6.55
N MET A 48 13.71 -1.47 -5.87
CA MET A 48 13.47 -0.93 -4.53
C MET A 48 14.80 -1.06 -3.76
N PRO A 49 15.25 -0.02 -3.03
CA PRO A 49 16.44 -0.17 -2.20
C PRO A 49 16.23 -1.43 -1.37
N GLU A 50 17.19 -2.36 -1.43
CA GLU A 50 17.26 -3.49 -0.51
C GLU A 50 17.41 -2.85 0.86
N GLN A 51 16.27 -2.54 1.49
CA GLN A 51 16.24 -2.03 2.85
C GLN A 51 16.58 -3.23 3.72
N ASP A 52 17.84 -3.23 4.15
CA ASP A 52 18.34 -4.17 5.13
C ASP A 52 17.56 -3.95 6.43
N MET A 53 16.94 -5.01 6.97
CA MET A 53 16.30 -4.96 8.29
C MET A 53 17.28 -4.50 9.37
N GLY A 54 18.57 -4.83 9.27
CA GLY A 54 19.58 -4.32 10.21
C GLY A 54 19.58 -2.80 10.23
N ALA A 55 19.65 -2.15 9.07
CA ALA A 55 19.69 -0.69 8.99
C ALA A 55 18.37 -0.01 9.39
N VAL A 56 17.23 -0.62 9.07
CA VAL A 56 15.89 -0.08 9.39
C VAL A 56 15.54 -0.30 10.87
N MET A 57 15.94 -1.44 11.44
CA MET A 57 15.56 -1.85 12.80
C MET A 57 16.62 -1.46 13.86
N ASP A 58 17.88 -1.19 13.47
CA ASP A 58 18.89 -0.58 14.37
C ASP A 58 18.56 0.89 14.70
N ASN A 59 17.80 1.57 13.84
CA ASN A 59 17.32 2.94 14.06
C ASN A 59 15.84 3.02 14.45
N ALA A 60 15.10 1.92 14.36
CA ALA A 60 13.73 1.88 14.85
C ALA A 60 13.77 1.61 16.37
N PRO A 61 13.08 2.42 17.19
CA PRO A 61 12.86 2.03 18.59
C PRO A 61 12.22 0.64 18.62
N ALA A 62 12.39 -0.10 19.72
CA ALA A 62 11.78 -1.42 19.98
C ALA A 62 10.24 -1.33 20.04
N GLY A 63 9.62 -0.85 18.98
CA GLY A 63 8.20 -0.65 18.82
C GLY A 63 7.53 -1.88 18.23
N PRO A 64 6.20 -1.83 18.09
CA PRO A 64 5.45 -2.95 17.55
C PRO A 64 5.92 -3.32 16.13
N ILE A 65 6.09 -4.61 15.88
CA ILE A 65 6.45 -5.14 14.55
C ILE A 65 5.17 -5.66 13.91
N SER A 66 4.76 -5.04 12.81
CA SER A 66 3.54 -5.39 12.08
C SER A 66 3.86 -5.99 10.72
N VAL A 67 3.22 -7.11 10.36
CA VAL A 67 3.33 -7.72 9.04
C VAL A 67 2.06 -7.45 8.26
N GLN A 68 2.14 -6.67 7.20
CA GLN A 68 0.98 -6.38 6.34
C GLN A 68 0.72 -7.53 5.38
N GLY A 69 1.78 -8.11 4.82
CA GLY A 69 1.66 -9.17 3.83
C GLY A 69 3.01 -9.64 3.31
N TYR A 70 2.96 -10.58 2.38
CA TYR A 70 4.13 -11.06 1.67
C TYR A 70 3.72 -11.58 0.28
N VAL A 71 4.66 -11.55 -0.65
CA VAL A 71 4.57 -12.13 -1.98
C VAL A 71 5.74 -13.09 -2.13
N ARG A 72 5.46 -14.34 -2.44
CA ARG A 72 6.47 -15.35 -2.76
C ARG A 72 6.46 -15.60 -4.25
N ARG A 73 7.64 -15.68 -4.85
CA ARG A 73 7.80 -16.00 -6.26
C ARG A 73 8.03 -17.51 -6.41
N SER A 74 7.41 -18.12 -7.42
CA SER A 74 7.59 -19.54 -7.73
C SER A 74 8.89 -19.84 -8.47
N ASP A 75 9.57 -18.81 -8.98
CA ASP A 75 10.84 -18.90 -9.72
C ASP A 75 12.07 -19.10 -8.82
N GLY A 76 11.86 -19.28 -7.51
CA GLY A 76 12.92 -19.50 -6.53
C GLY A 76 13.67 -18.23 -6.10
N LYS A 77 13.33 -17.06 -6.67
CA LYS A 77 13.87 -15.77 -6.22
C LYS A 77 13.26 -15.38 -4.87
N PRO A 78 13.98 -14.58 -4.04
CA PRO A 78 13.47 -14.16 -2.75
C PRO A 78 12.14 -13.41 -2.90
N GLY A 79 11.21 -13.72 -1.99
CA GLY A 79 9.93 -13.02 -1.91
C GLY A 79 10.09 -11.56 -1.43
N THR A 80 8.98 -10.84 -1.42
CA THR A 80 8.87 -9.52 -0.79
C THR A 80 7.96 -9.62 0.41
N VAL A 81 8.35 -9.05 1.54
CA VAL A 81 7.58 -9.00 2.78
C VAL A 81 7.37 -7.53 3.14
N TRP A 82 6.15 -7.18 3.54
CA TRP A 82 5.86 -5.85 4.06
C TRP A 82 5.83 -5.90 5.58
N VAL A 83 6.82 -5.26 6.18
CA VAL A 83 6.96 -5.13 7.63
C VAL A 83 6.94 -3.63 7.96
N ASN A 84 6.10 -3.22 8.91
CA ASN A 84 5.97 -1.81 9.31
C ASN A 84 5.78 -0.84 8.13
N GLN A 85 4.96 -1.24 7.15
CA GLN A 85 4.67 -0.50 5.91
C GLN A 85 5.86 -0.35 4.94
N GLN A 86 6.97 -1.04 5.21
CA GLN A 86 8.16 -1.03 4.36
C GLN A 86 8.27 -2.35 3.60
N ALA A 87 8.54 -2.24 2.30
CA ALA A 87 8.77 -3.40 1.44
C ALA A 87 10.21 -3.88 1.62
N MET A 88 10.35 -5.15 1.99
CA MET A 88 11.64 -5.76 2.28
C MET A 88 11.78 -7.06 1.48
N GLN A 89 12.98 -7.34 0.99
CA GLN A 89 13.23 -8.60 0.31
C GLN A 89 13.51 -9.69 1.34
N GLU A 90 12.97 -10.89 1.10
CA GLU A 90 13.24 -12.06 1.93
C GLU A 90 14.74 -12.31 2.01
N ASN A 91 15.28 -12.33 3.23
CA ASN A 91 16.69 -12.52 3.48
C ASN A 91 16.89 -13.34 4.75
N ARG A 92 17.42 -14.55 4.57
CA ARG A 92 17.68 -15.53 5.64
C ARG A 92 18.76 -15.03 6.63
N THR A 93 19.73 -14.27 6.15
CA THR A 93 20.83 -13.72 6.96
C THR A 93 20.30 -12.63 7.88
N LEU A 94 19.44 -11.77 7.36
CA LEU A 94 18.78 -10.70 8.11
C LEU A 94 17.60 -11.22 8.96
N GLY A 95 17.28 -12.51 8.84
CA GLY A 95 16.26 -13.15 9.65
C GLY A 95 14.83 -12.80 9.28
N THR A 96 14.58 -12.35 8.04
CA THR A 96 13.23 -12.17 7.49
C THR A 96 13.00 -13.24 6.45
N MET A 97 12.24 -14.27 6.79
CA MET A 97 11.94 -15.36 5.85
C MET A 97 10.49 -15.80 5.91
N ILE A 98 9.96 -16.23 4.77
CA ILE A 98 8.61 -16.78 4.68
C ILE A 98 8.72 -18.28 4.99
N VAL A 99 8.10 -18.70 6.09
CA VAL A 99 8.10 -20.07 6.57
C VAL A 99 6.74 -20.71 6.33
N GLU A 100 6.75 -21.93 5.82
CA GLU A 100 5.55 -22.76 5.70
C GLU A 100 5.34 -23.54 7.00
N GLU A 101 4.14 -23.44 7.57
CA GLU A 101 3.71 -24.17 8.76
C GLU A 101 2.42 -24.93 8.42
N GLY A 102 2.58 -26.14 7.88
CA GLY A 102 1.49 -26.96 7.36
C GLY A 102 0.83 -26.30 6.14
N LYS A 103 -0.47 -26.01 6.22
CA LYS A 103 -1.22 -25.27 5.19
C LYS A 103 -1.10 -23.75 5.33
N ASN A 104 -0.58 -23.28 6.46
CA ASN A 104 -0.47 -21.86 6.76
C ASN A 104 0.94 -21.37 6.43
N ARG A 105 1.04 -20.09 6.09
CA ARG A 105 2.32 -19.42 5.86
C ARG A 105 2.48 -18.31 6.86
N ARG A 106 3.69 -18.18 7.39
CA ARG A 106 4.08 -17.13 8.34
C ARG A 106 5.36 -16.47 7.86
N VAL A 107 5.56 -15.25 8.32
CA VAL A 107 6.81 -14.53 8.19
C VAL A 107 7.55 -14.70 9.51
N GLU A 108 8.72 -15.33 9.48
CA GLU A 108 9.65 -15.35 10.60
C GLU A 108 10.54 -14.11 10.53
N ILE A 109 10.55 -13.36 11.62
CA ILE A 109 11.33 -12.13 11.78
C ILE A 109 12.24 -12.32 13.00
N LYS A 110 13.55 -12.18 12.81
CA LYS A 110 14.52 -12.09 13.93
C LYS A 110 14.51 -10.69 14.50
N LEU A 111 14.31 -10.58 15.81
CA LEU A 111 14.32 -9.30 16.50
C LEU A 111 15.77 -8.86 16.76
N PRO A 112 16.15 -7.62 16.39
CA PRO A 112 17.42 -7.06 16.81
C PRO A 112 17.42 -6.89 18.34
N GLY A 113 18.58 -7.11 18.95
CA GLY A 113 18.77 -6.97 20.41
C GLY A 113 18.45 -8.21 21.24
N THR A 114 17.36 -8.94 20.96
CA THR A 114 17.03 -10.19 21.71
C THR A 114 17.46 -11.46 20.99
N GLY A 115 17.67 -11.42 19.67
CA GLY A 115 18.01 -12.59 18.86
C GLY A 115 16.88 -13.63 18.76
N GLN A 116 15.71 -13.35 19.35
CA GLN A 116 14.55 -14.21 19.26
C GLN A 116 13.90 -14.08 17.88
N SER A 117 13.43 -15.19 17.34
CA SER A 117 12.60 -15.23 16.14
C SER A 117 11.13 -15.20 16.52
N VAL A 118 10.35 -14.29 15.92
CA VAL A 118 8.90 -14.26 16.05
C VAL A 118 8.27 -14.62 14.71
N ARG A 119 7.22 -15.45 14.74
CA ARG A 119 6.48 -15.88 13.55
C ARG A 119 5.11 -15.22 13.48
N LEU A 120 4.95 -14.31 12.52
CA LEU A 120 3.75 -13.52 12.33
C LEU A 120 3.01 -13.93 11.06
N LYS A 121 1.68 -13.92 11.11
CA LYS A 121 0.85 -13.99 9.90
C LYS A 121 0.72 -12.59 9.28
N ALA A 122 0.35 -12.56 8.01
CA ALA A 122 -0.12 -11.33 7.38
C ALA A 122 -1.34 -10.80 8.16
N GLY A 123 -1.29 -9.52 8.51
CA GLY A 123 -2.28 -8.86 9.35
C GLY A 123 -2.01 -8.99 10.85
N GLN A 124 -0.87 -9.50 11.32
CA GLN A 124 -0.55 -9.57 12.76
C GLN A 124 0.50 -8.54 13.18
N VAL A 125 0.46 -8.18 14.47
CA VAL A 125 1.38 -7.25 15.13
C VAL A 125 1.96 -7.90 16.37
N TYR A 126 3.28 -7.91 16.46
CA TYR A 126 4.00 -8.25 17.69
C TYR A 126 4.24 -7.00 18.53
N LYS A 127 3.84 -7.03 19.80
CA LYS A 127 4.15 -5.98 20.77
C LYS A 127 5.27 -6.45 21.70
N PRO A 128 6.48 -5.87 21.63
CA PRO A 128 7.60 -6.29 22.48
C PRO A 128 7.33 -6.09 23.98
N ASP A 129 6.62 -5.02 24.37
CA ASP A 129 6.35 -4.69 25.78
C ASP A 129 5.55 -5.76 26.52
N SER A 130 4.65 -6.45 25.81
CA SER A 130 3.75 -7.45 26.38
C SER A 130 4.06 -8.87 25.91
N ASN A 131 5.02 -9.02 25.00
CA ASN A 131 5.35 -10.26 24.30
C ASN A 131 4.10 -10.96 23.72
N ARG A 132 3.17 -10.16 23.19
CA ARG A 132 1.89 -10.65 22.62
C ARG A 132 1.82 -10.39 21.12
N ILE A 133 1.14 -11.29 20.45
CA ILE A 133 0.75 -11.17 19.05
C ILE A 133 -0.73 -10.78 19.02
N GLU A 134 -1.03 -9.69 18.34
CA GLU A 134 -2.38 -9.18 18.14
C GLU A 134 -2.70 -9.10 16.65
N GLU A 135 -3.99 -9.10 16.31
CA GLU A 135 -4.43 -8.81 14.94
C GLU A 135 -4.36 -7.30 14.67
N TYR A 136 -3.90 -6.93 13.49
CA TYR A 136 -3.82 -5.56 13.02
C TYR A 136 -5.24 -5.00 12.87
N LYS A 137 -5.60 -4.08 13.76
CA LYS A 137 -6.83 -3.31 13.65
C LYS A 137 -6.50 -2.02 12.92
N ALA A 138 -6.95 -1.90 11.68
CA ALA A 138 -6.95 -0.63 10.96
C ALA A 138 -7.93 0.31 11.67
N THR A 139 -7.45 1.01 12.70
CA THR A 139 -8.21 2.09 13.30
C THR A 139 -8.14 3.22 12.29
N ALA A 140 -9.21 3.44 11.52
CA ALA A 140 -9.31 4.44 10.46
C ALA A 140 -9.30 5.90 11.00
N LYS A 141 -8.58 6.14 12.09
CA LYS A 141 -8.64 7.37 12.86
C LYS A 141 -7.25 7.73 13.37
N GLU A 142 -6.36 8.07 12.46
CA GLU A 142 -5.19 8.90 12.79
C GLU A 142 -4.98 9.90 11.66
N SER A 143 -5.38 11.13 11.97
CA SER A 143 -5.04 12.40 11.34
C SER A 143 -5.03 12.46 9.81
N ALA A 144 -6.17 12.86 9.23
CA ALA A 144 -6.08 13.75 8.08
C ALA A 144 -5.13 14.90 8.43
N PRO A 145 -4.17 15.28 7.57
CA PRO A 145 -3.43 16.51 7.80
C PRO A 145 -4.47 17.64 7.86
N VAL A 146 -4.52 18.32 9.00
CA VAL A 146 -5.27 19.58 9.15
C VAL A 146 -4.89 20.44 7.95
N PRO A 147 -5.84 20.83 7.07
CA PRO A 147 -5.54 21.76 6.00
C PRO A 147 -4.91 22.99 6.63
N GLN A 148 -3.62 23.23 6.35
CA GLN A 148 -3.00 24.48 6.76
C GLN A 148 -3.71 25.58 5.97
N GLU A 149 -4.53 26.33 6.71
CA GLU A 149 -5.16 27.56 6.30
C GLU A 149 -4.08 28.44 5.69
N ARG A 150 -4.23 28.73 4.40
CA ARG A 150 -3.33 29.63 3.67
C ARG A 150 -3.60 31.07 4.13
N GLU A 151 -3.25 31.39 5.36
CA GLU A 151 -3.42 32.73 5.95
C GLU A 151 -2.22 33.66 5.64
N ASN A 152 -1.42 33.37 4.62
CA ASN A 152 -0.33 34.25 4.20
C ASN A 152 -0.22 34.31 2.68
N ALA A 153 -1.20 34.94 2.04
CA ALA A 153 -0.98 35.58 0.76
C ALA A 153 -0.61 37.05 1.02
N PRO A 154 0.64 37.50 0.76
CA PRO A 154 0.89 38.93 0.69
C PRO A 154 0.11 39.48 -0.50
N ALA A 155 -0.70 40.51 -0.25
CA ALA A 155 -1.23 41.37 -1.30
C ALA A 155 -0.03 41.98 -2.04
N VAL A 156 0.08 41.66 -3.33
CA VAL A 156 1.05 42.29 -4.24
C VAL A 156 0.30 43.44 -4.94
N PRO A 157 0.93 44.63 -5.05
CA PRO A 157 0.27 45.93 -5.29
C PRO A 157 -0.39 46.11 -6.65
#